data_AF-A0A929ZTV5-F1
#
_entry.id   AF-A0A929ZTV5-F1
#
_cell.length_a   1.000
_cell.length_b   1.000
_cell.length_c   1.000
_cell.angle_alpha   90.00
_cell.angle_beta   90.00
_cell.angle_gamma   90.00
#
_symmetry.space_group_name_H-M   'P 1'
#
loop_
_entity.id
_entity.type
_entity.pdbx_description
1 polymer ?
#
loop_
_entity_poly.entity_id
_entity_poly.type
_entity_poly.pdbx_seq_one_letter_code
_entity_poly.pdbx_strand_id
1 'polypeptide(L)'
;MHETLDIKENIGYLKNKLLHYSVADKESYRKKMIHYGELKGKELFEKGKKYSFLTQMAKTAFKFFKSYILKLGILDGKDGFELCKLQTLSVYETYESLKREERK
;
A
#
# COMPACT_ATOMS: atom_id res chain seq x y z
N MET A 1 -6.70 8.50 -8.29
CA MET A 1 -6.80 8.52 -9.76
C MET A 1 -8.03 7.75 -10.16
N HIS A 2 -9.09 8.41 -10.64
CA HIS A 2 -10.05 7.76 -11.52
C HIS A 2 -9.50 7.98 -12.93
N GLU A 3 -8.78 7.00 -13.45
CA GLU A 3 -8.33 7.01 -14.83
C GLU A 3 -9.59 6.91 -15.71
N THR A 4 -9.87 7.96 -16.47
CA THR A 4 -11.03 7.99 -17.36
C THR A 4 -10.58 7.47 -18.72
N LEU A 5 -11.09 6.32 -19.13
CA LEU A 5 -10.79 5.72 -20.42
C LEU A 5 -11.48 6.53 -21.53
N ASP A 6 -10.70 7.21 -22.37
CA ASP A 6 -11.20 7.88 -23.58
C ASP A 6 -11.22 6.87 -24.73
N ILE A 7 -12.40 6.30 -25.01
CA ILE A 7 -12.57 5.25 -26.04
C ILE A 7 -13.58 5.74 -27.09
N LYS A 8 -13.18 5.72 -28.36
CA LYS A 8 -14.00 6.16 -29.52
C LYS A 8 -14.75 5.02 -30.24
N GLU A 9 -14.65 3.79 -29.75
CA GLU A 9 -15.18 2.59 -30.41
C GLU A 9 -16.14 1.76 -29.53
N ASN A 10 -16.78 0.76 -30.15
CA ASN A 10 -17.90 0.00 -29.59
C ASN A 10 -17.47 -0.86 -28.39
N ILE A 11 -18.04 -0.58 -27.21
CA ILE A 11 -17.68 -1.21 -25.94
C ILE A 11 -18.46 -2.52 -25.80
N GLY A 12 -17.75 -3.65 -25.67
CA GLY A 12 -18.33 -4.96 -25.40
C GLY A 12 -18.56 -5.21 -23.90
N TYR A 13 -19.69 -5.82 -23.55
CA TYR A 13 -20.00 -6.20 -22.16
C TYR A 13 -19.74 -7.70 -21.94
N LEU A 14 -18.94 -8.03 -20.92
CA LEU A 14 -18.69 -9.42 -20.53
C LEU A 14 -19.95 -9.99 -19.85
N LYS A 15 -20.65 -10.92 -20.53
CA LYS A 15 -21.89 -11.55 -20.02
C LYS A 15 -21.67 -12.56 -18.89
N ASN A 16 -20.45 -13.06 -18.71
CA ASN A 16 -20.11 -14.06 -17.70
C ASN A 16 -19.37 -13.43 -16.51
N LYS A 17 -19.53 -14.01 -15.32
CA LYS A 17 -18.73 -13.63 -14.14
C LYS A 17 -17.27 -13.95 -14.38
N LEU A 18 -16.41 -12.94 -14.33
CA LEU A 18 -14.96 -13.11 -14.23
C LEU A 18 -14.59 -13.26 -12.75
N LEU A 19 -14.08 -14.42 -12.35
CA LEU A 19 -13.52 -14.60 -11.01
C LEU A 19 -12.17 -13.87 -10.93
N HIS A 20 -12.20 -12.59 -10.54
CA HIS A 20 -11.00 -11.77 -10.39
C HIS A 20 -10.37 -12.00 -9.00
N TYR A 21 -9.44 -12.94 -8.90
CA TYR A 21 -8.63 -13.11 -7.70
C TYR A 21 -7.57 -12.01 -7.64
N SER A 22 -7.87 -10.94 -6.90
CA SER A 22 -6.95 -9.80 -6.76
C SER A 22 -5.62 -10.19 -6.11
N VAL A 23 -5.52 -11.29 -5.37
CA VAL A 23 -4.27 -11.75 -4.76
C VAL A 23 -4.37 -13.26 -4.53
N ALA A 24 -3.48 -14.04 -5.13
CA ALA A 24 -3.46 -15.51 -4.98
C ALA A 24 -2.71 -15.96 -3.71
N ASP A 25 -1.68 -15.22 -3.31
CA ASP A 25 -0.73 -15.65 -2.27
C ASP A 25 -0.31 -14.51 -1.34
N LYS A 26 0.14 -14.86 -0.12
CA LYS A 26 0.73 -13.92 0.86
C LYS A 26 1.91 -13.14 0.26
N GLU A 27 2.71 -13.77 -0.58
CA GLU A 27 3.83 -13.12 -1.25
C GLU A 27 3.38 -12.08 -2.28
N SER A 28 2.34 -12.41 -3.06
CA SER A 28 1.73 -11.47 -4.00
C SER A 28 1.15 -10.26 -3.27
N TYR A 29 0.53 -10.47 -2.09
CA TYR A 29 0.07 -9.37 -1.24
C TYR A 29 1.23 -8.50 -0.75
N ARG A 30 2.32 -9.12 -0.30
CA ARG A 30 3.53 -8.39 0.12
C ARG A 30 4.11 -7.55 -1.02
N LYS A 31 4.25 -8.11 -2.22
CA LYS A 31 4.72 -7.40 -3.41
C LYS A 31 3.84 -6.20 -3.74
N LYS A 32 2.51 -6.34 -3.62
CA LYS A 32 1.57 -5.22 -3.78
C LYS A 32 1.80 -4.12 -2.74
N MET A 33 1.96 -4.48 -1.47
CA MET A 33 2.22 -3.50 -0.41
C MET A 33 3.52 -2.73 -0.65
N ILE A 34 4.58 -3.40 -1.13
CA ILE A 34 5.84 -2.76 -1.52
C ILE A 34 5.61 -1.81 -2.69
N HIS A 35 5.02 -2.29 -3.78
CA HIS A 35 4.77 -1.50 -4.98
C HIS A 35 3.94 -0.24 -4.71
N TYR A 36 2.85 -0.35 -3.94
CA TYR A 36 2.05 0.81 -3.54
C TYR A 36 2.82 1.77 -2.63
N GLY A 37 3.70 1.25 -1.76
CA GLY A 37 4.60 2.06 -0.96
C GLY A 37 5.54 2.88 -1.84
N GLU A 38 6.21 2.23 -2.79
CA GLU A 38 7.15 2.89 -3.72
C GLU A 38 6.48 3.99 -4.53
N LEU A 39 5.32 3.72 -5.13
CA LEU A 39 4.55 4.72 -5.86
C LEU A 39 4.23 5.94 -4.98
N LYS A 40 3.79 5.69 -3.74
CA LYS A 40 3.44 6.77 -2.81
C LYS A 40 4.67 7.55 -2.34
N GLY A 41 5.82 6.90 -2.20
CA GLY A 41 7.08 7.55 -1.86
C GLY A 41 7.55 8.50 -2.96
N LYS A 42 7.45 8.07 -4.22
CA LYS A 42 7.69 8.93 -5.39
C LYS A 42 6.74 10.12 -5.43
N GLU A 43 5.44 9.88 -5.22
CA GLU A 43 4.44 10.96 -5.16
C GLU A 43 4.74 11.98 -4.03
N LEU A 44 5.22 11.52 -2.87
CA LEU A 44 5.63 12.42 -1.79
C LEU A 44 6.86 13.25 -2.16
N PHE A 45 7.82 12.65 -2.87
CA PHE A 45 9.00 13.35 -3.37
C PHE A 45 8.63 14.42 -4.40
N GLU A 46 7.78 14.08 -5.36
CA GLU A 46 7.25 15.02 -6.37
C GLU A 46 6.49 16.19 -5.72
N LYS A 47 5.86 15.96 -4.57
CA LYS A 47 5.22 17.01 -3.74
C LYS A 47 6.21 17.82 -2.89
N GLY A 48 7.51 17.60 -3.03
CA GLY A 48 8.57 18.30 -2.30
C GLY A 48 8.64 17.95 -0.82
N LYS A 49 8.09 16.81 -0.38
CA LYS A 49 8.23 16.38 1.01
C LYS A 49 9.65 15.89 1.25
N LYS A 50 10.21 16.28 2.39
CA LYS A 50 11.53 15.82 2.81
C LYS A 50 11.46 14.57 3.68
N TYR A 51 12.42 13.66 3.53
CA TYR A 51 12.53 12.52 4.41
C TYR A 51 12.88 12.96 5.84
N SER A 52 12.25 12.29 6.80
CA SER A 52 12.58 12.43 8.22
C SER A 52 12.44 11.08 8.88
N PHE A 53 13.53 10.59 9.48
CA PHE A 53 13.55 9.30 10.16
C PHE A 53 12.53 9.25 11.32
N LEU A 54 12.42 10.33 12.10
CA LEU A 54 11.41 10.46 13.16
C LEU A 54 9.99 10.35 12.61
N THR A 55 9.73 10.98 11.46
CA THR A 55 8.41 10.93 10.82
C THR A 55 8.09 9.52 10.32
N GLN A 56 9.04 8.84 9.68
CA GLN A 56 8.87 7.45 9.24
C GLN A 56 8.54 6.54 10.42
N MET A 57 9.33 6.62 11.50
CA MET A 57 9.14 5.76 12.66
C MET A 57 7.79 6.03 13.35
N ALA A 58 7.44 7.30 13.57
CA ALA A 58 6.16 7.68 14.15
C ALA A 58 4.96 7.24 13.29
N LYS A 59 5.02 7.43 11.97
CA LYS A 59 3.93 7.05 11.04
C LYS A 59 3.79 5.53 10.92
N THR A 60 4.90 4.81 10.91
CA THR A 60 4.92 3.34 10.85
C THR A 60 4.36 2.75 12.14
N ALA A 61 4.82 3.21 13.30
CA ALA A 61 4.32 2.78 14.60
C ALA A 61 2.83 3.12 14.78
N PHE A 62 2.42 4.34 14.42
CA PHE A 62 1.01 4.75 14.49
C PHE A 62 0.12 3.91 13.56
N LYS A 63 0.60 3.58 12.34
CA LYS A 63 -0.13 2.71 11.42
C LYS A 63 -0.33 1.32 12.01
N PHE A 64 0.72 0.73 12.58
CA PHE A 64 0.65 -0.57 13.22
C PHE A 64 -0.31 -0.55 14.41
N PHE A 65 -0.19 0.43 15.31
CA PHE A 65 -1.07 0.61 16.46
C PHE A 65 -2.53 0.76 16.02
N LYS A 66 -2.80 1.59 15.00
CA LYS A 66 -4.15 1.78 14.46
C LYS A 66 -4.71 0.50 13.84
N SER A 67 -3.93 -0.23 13.05
CA SER A 67 -4.41 -1.47 12.44
C SER A 67 -4.57 -2.61 13.47
N TYR A 68 -3.69 -2.68 14.47
CA TYR A 68 -3.71 -3.77 15.44
C TYR A 68 -4.75 -3.56 16.55
N ILE A 69 -4.84 -2.34 17.09
CA ILE A 69 -5.73 -2.02 18.21
C ILE A 69 -7.06 -1.47 17.71
N LEU A 70 -7.04 -0.39 16.91
CA LEU A 70 -8.29 0.30 16.52
C LEU A 70 -9.11 -0.47 15.49
N LYS A 71 -8.46 -1.29 14.64
CA LYS A 71 -9.17 -2.19 13.72
C LYS A 71 -9.37 -3.60 14.29
N LEU A 72 -9.14 -3.78 15.59
CA LEU A 72 -9.36 -5.05 16.27
C LEU A 72 -8.57 -6.24 15.68
N GLY A 73 -7.44 -5.98 15.01
CA GLY A 73 -6.57 -7.04 14.49
C GLY A 73 -6.00 -7.96 15.58
N ILE A 74 -6.05 -7.53 16.84
CA ILE A 74 -5.77 -8.37 18.00
C ILE A 74 -6.78 -9.53 18.15
N LEU A 75 -8.02 -9.39 17.68
CA LEU A 75 -9.05 -10.43 17.77
C LEU A 75 -8.77 -11.61 16.82
N ASP A 76 -8.07 -11.35 15.72
CA ASP A 76 -7.67 -12.34 14.73
C ASP A 76 -6.38 -13.10 15.12
N GLY A 77 -5.81 -12.81 16.30
CA GLY A 77 -4.64 -13.49 16.84
C GLY A 77 -3.40 -13.42 15.94
N LYS A 78 -2.86 -14.58 15.55
CA LYS A 78 -1.63 -14.67 14.74
C LYS A 78 -1.81 -14.10 13.32
N ASP A 79 -2.93 -14.42 12.68
CA ASP A 79 -3.20 -13.96 11.32
C ASP A 79 -3.43 -12.44 11.29
N GLY A 80 -4.11 -11.90 12.31
CA GLY A 80 -4.26 -10.46 12.51
C GLY A 80 -2.93 -9.72 12.65
N PHE A 81 -1.99 -10.29 13.42
CA PHE A 81 -0.65 -9.74 13.56
C PHE A 81 0.11 -9.73 12.22
N GLU A 82 0.10 -10.83 11.48
CA GLU A 82 0.74 -10.91 10.16
C GLU A 82 0.14 -9.90 9.17
N LEU A 83 -1.18 -9.78 9.14
CA LEU A 83 -1.87 -8.83 8.27
C LEU A 83 -1.54 -7.37 8.64
N CYS A 84 -1.52 -7.05 9.94
CA CYS A 84 -1.14 -5.72 10.42
C CYS A 84 0.31 -5.38 10.05
N LYS A 85 1.21 -6.36 10.14
CA LYS A 85 2.62 -6.21 9.72
C LYS A 85 2.72 -5.93 8.22
N LEU A 86 2.01 -6.69 7.38
CA LEU A 86 1.98 -6.48 5.92
C LEU A 86 1.37 -5.12 5.54
N GLN A 87 0.31 -4.69 6.22
CA GLN A 87 -0.27 -3.36 6.00
C GLN A 87 0.70 -2.24 6.39
N THR A 88 1.44 -2.43 7.47
CA THR A 88 2.44 -1.46 7.95
C THR A 88 3.64 -1.37 7.00
N LEU A 89 4.01 -2.48 6.37
CA LEU A 89 5.08 -2.53 5.36
C LEU A 89 4.86 -1.49 4.25
N SER A 90 3.63 -1.31 3.77
CA SER A 90 3.34 -0.29 2.74
C SER A 90 3.73 1.13 3.15
N VAL A 91 3.54 1.49 4.43
CA VAL A 91 3.92 2.80 4.97
C VAL A 91 5.43 2.89 5.14
N TYR A 92 6.08 1.82 5.60
CA TYR A 92 7.53 1.77 5.71
C TYR A 92 8.20 1.98 4.34
N GLU A 93 7.76 1.22 3.32
CA GLU A 93 8.27 1.31 1.95
C GLU A 93 8.00 2.68 1.31
N THR A 94 6.91 3.35 1.70
CA THR A 94 6.65 4.74 1.27
C THR A 94 7.79 5.68 1.66
N TYR A 95 8.25 5.62 2.91
CA TYR A 95 9.31 6.51 3.39
C TYR A 95 10.71 6.05 2.96
N GLU A 96 10.94 4.74 2.82
CA GLU A 96 12.20 4.24 2.22
C GLU A 96 12.32 4.63 0.75
N SER A 97 11.23 4.57 -0.01
CA SER A 97 11.21 5.06 -1.39
C SER A 97 11.45 6.56 -1.46
N LEU A 98 10.82 7.36 -0.58
CA LEU A 98 11.08 8.80 -0.48
C LEU A 98 12.58 9.09 -0.23
N LYS A 99 13.18 8.39 0.74
CA LYS A 99 14.60 8.48 1.07
C LYS A 99 15.51 8.09 -0.10
N ARG A 100 15.11 7.10 -0.90
CA ARG A 100 15.84 6.69 -2.10
C ARG A 100 15.79 7.76 -3.18
N GLU A 101 14.64 8.38 -3.44
CA GLU A 101 14.52 9.45 -4.42
C GLU A 101 15.28 10.72 -4.01
N GLU A 102 15.34 11.05 -2.71
CA GLU A 102 16.15 12.19 -2.23
C GLU A 102 17.67 11.99 -2.30
N ARG A 103 18.14 10.75 -2.39
CA ARG A 103 19.57 10.41 -2.45
C ARG A 103 20.09 10.22 -3.88
N LYS A 104 19.20 10.24 -4.87
CA LYS A 104 19.57 10.22 -6.29
C LYS A 104 19.94 11.61 -6.76
#